data_AF-A0A5R8ZW25-F1
#
_entry.id   AF-A0A5R8ZW25-F1
#
_cell.length_a   1.000
_cell.length_b   1.000
_cell.length_c   1.000
_cell.angle_alpha   90.00
_cell.angle_beta   90.00
_cell.angle_gamma   90.00
#
_symmetry.space_group_name_H-M   'P 1'
#
loop_
_entity.id
_entity.type
_entity.pdbx_description
1 polymer ?
#
loop_
_entity_poly.entity_id
_entity_poly.type
_entity_poly.pdbx_seq_one_letter_code
_entity_poly.pdbx_strand_id
1 'polypeptide(L)'
;MTTETVFEVGTVPAEQVSEESPRAGRPARRHFSIEYKRRVLAEYDSAPTGSKGLVLRREGLYDASVKRWRTQLEAGTLGRVNTPKPRRGKKTPEQARIAELEKALAKAEAESAKKDKAIAKREEALEVLGKGVAFLEALSKKDQP
;
A
#
# COMPACT_ATOMS: atom_id res chain seq x y z
N MET A 1 58.80 -5.56 -49.66
CA MET A 1 59.22 -6.38 -48.50
C MET A 1 59.36 -5.46 -47.30
N THR A 2 58.35 -5.44 -46.44
CA THR A 2 58.45 -4.94 -45.06
C THR A 2 57.23 -5.49 -44.33
N THR A 3 57.44 -6.55 -43.55
CA THR A 3 56.42 -7.20 -42.72
C THR A 3 56.54 -6.66 -41.31
N GLU A 4 55.63 -5.77 -40.91
CA GLU A 4 55.46 -5.41 -39.50
C GLU A 4 54.56 -6.44 -38.83
N THR A 5 55.19 -7.32 -38.08
CA THR A 5 54.59 -8.21 -37.11
C THR A 5 54.26 -7.40 -35.86
N VAL A 6 52.98 -7.28 -35.50
CA VAL A 6 52.56 -6.79 -34.19
C VAL A 6 51.61 -7.80 -33.55
N PHE A 7 51.97 -8.15 -32.32
CA PHE A 7 51.47 -9.21 -31.46
C PHE A 7 49.97 -9.10 -31.14
N GLU A 8 49.25 -10.21 -31.36
CA GLU A 8 47.86 -10.40 -30.96
C GLU A 8 47.79 -10.80 -29.47
N VAL A 9 47.22 -9.92 -28.64
CA VAL A 9 46.99 -10.18 -27.21
C VAL A 9 45.81 -11.15 -27.09
N GLY A 10 46.12 -12.41 -26.79
CA GLY A 10 45.13 -13.46 -26.51
C GLY A 10 44.22 -13.06 -25.35
N THR A 11 42.97 -12.74 -25.69
CA THR A 11 41.87 -12.65 -24.72
C THR A 11 41.52 -14.07 -24.31
N VAL A 12 41.82 -14.42 -23.06
CA VAL A 12 41.35 -15.66 -22.43
C VAL A 12 39.83 -15.57 -22.33
N PRO A 13 39.05 -16.50 -22.91
CA PRO A 13 37.60 -16.45 -22.80
C PRO A 13 37.25 -16.80 -21.35
N ALA A 14 36.65 -15.85 -20.64
CA ALA A 14 36.06 -16.07 -19.34
C ALA A 14 34.97 -17.13 -19.49
N GLU A 15 35.28 -18.34 -19.03
CA GLU A 15 34.38 -19.49 -19.01
C GLU A 15 33.14 -19.13 -18.17
N GLN A 16 32.06 -18.82 -18.88
CA GLN A 16 30.76 -18.54 -18.28
C GLN A 16 30.18 -19.86 -17.78
N VAL A 17 30.45 -20.18 -16.52
CA VAL A 17 29.70 -21.19 -15.77
C VAL A 17 28.23 -20.77 -15.76
N SER A 18 27.46 -21.36 -16.66
CA SER A 18 26.00 -21.26 -16.68
C SER A 18 25.49 -21.99 -15.44
N GLU A 19 25.21 -21.24 -14.36
CA GLU A 19 24.45 -21.77 -13.23
C GLU A 19 23.07 -22.19 -13.73
N GLU A 20 22.94 -23.48 -14.01
CA GLU A 20 21.68 -24.09 -14.39
C GLU A 20 20.70 -23.91 -13.22
N SER A 21 19.69 -23.07 -13.44
CA SER A 21 18.69 -22.76 -12.42
C SER A 21 18.10 -24.06 -11.86
N PRO A 22 17.79 -24.18 -10.55
CA PRO A 22 17.16 -25.37 -9.95
C PRO A 22 15.78 -25.78 -10.52
N ARG A 23 15.34 -25.12 -11.60
CA ARG A 23 14.10 -25.34 -12.34
C ARG A 23 14.35 -25.74 -13.80
N ALA A 24 15.59 -25.79 -14.26
CA ALA A 24 15.94 -26.38 -15.55
C ALA A 24 15.50 -27.84 -15.54
N GLY A 25 14.66 -28.22 -16.50
CA GLY A 25 14.05 -29.56 -16.57
C GLY A 25 12.57 -29.63 -16.14
N ARG A 26 11.98 -28.57 -15.58
CA ARG A 26 10.51 -28.56 -15.37
C ARG A 26 9.76 -28.25 -16.67
N PRO A 27 8.58 -28.86 -16.91
CA PRO A 27 7.72 -28.48 -18.03
C PRO A 27 7.43 -26.97 -18.02
N ALA A 28 7.61 -26.33 -19.18
CA ALA A 28 7.35 -24.91 -19.32
C ALA A 28 5.88 -24.59 -19.02
N ARG A 29 5.63 -23.59 -18.18
CA ARG A 29 4.27 -23.12 -17.92
C ARG A 29 3.72 -22.46 -19.18
N ARG A 30 2.46 -22.72 -19.52
CA ARG A 30 1.78 -22.03 -20.63
C ARG A 30 1.75 -20.52 -20.37
N HIS A 31 2.19 -19.74 -21.35
CA HIS A 31 2.09 -18.28 -21.36
C HIS A 31 0.91 -17.84 -22.23
N PHE A 32 0.09 -16.94 -21.71
CA PHE A 32 -1.04 -16.37 -22.44
C PHE A 32 -0.66 -15.00 -22.99
N SER A 33 -0.67 -14.86 -24.32
CA SER A 33 -0.47 -13.57 -24.98
C SER A 33 -1.60 -12.59 -24.64
N ILE A 34 -1.34 -11.30 -24.82
CA ILE A 34 -2.33 -10.23 -24.55
C ILE A 34 -3.54 -10.39 -25.48
N GLU A 35 -3.28 -10.62 -26.77
CA GLU A 35 -4.31 -10.86 -27.79
C GLU A 35 -5.19 -12.05 -27.45
N TYR A 36 -4.59 -13.15 -26.96
CA TYR A 36 -5.35 -14.31 -26.51
C TYR A 36 -6.28 -13.96 -25.35
N LYS A 37 -5.80 -13.22 -24.35
CA LYS A 37 -6.62 -12.82 -23.20
C LYS A 37 -7.78 -11.92 -23.62
N ARG A 38 -7.55 -10.95 -24.51
CA ARG A 38 -8.58 -10.05 -25.03
C ARG A 38 -9.66 -10.81 -25.81
N ARG A 39 -9.25 -11.72 -26.70
CA ARG A 39 -10.18 -12.58 -27.47
C ARG A 39 -11.08 -13.39 -26.53
N VAL A 40 -10.47 -14.06 -25.54
CA VAL A 40 -11.22 -14.89 -24.60
C VAL A 40 -12.16 -14.05 -23.73
N LEU A 41 -11.76 -12.84 -23.33
CA LEU A 41 -12.63 -11.96 -22.55
C LEU A 41 -13.81 -11.47 -23.37
N ALA A 42 -13.61 -11.05 -24.62
CA ALA A 42 -14.68 -10.66 -25.52
C ALA A 42 -15.67 -11.83 -25.76
N GLU A 43 -15.14 -13.04 -26.00
CA GLU A 43 -15.98 -14.23 -26.17
C GLU A 43 -16.76 -14.55 -24.89
N TYR A 44 -16.12 -14.50 -23.72
CA TYR A 44 -16.77 -14.73 -22.43
C TYR A 44 -17.83 -13.67 -22.11
N ASP A 45 -17.60 -12.40 -22.45
CA ASP A 45 -18.54 -11.30 -22.22
C ASP A 45 -19.76 -11.39 -23.16
N SER A 46 -19.55 -11.84 -24.41
CA SER A 46 -20.63 -12.07 -25.37
C SER A 46 -21.49 -13.32 -25.08
N ALA A 47 -20.97 -14.25 -24.28
CA ALA A 47 -21.62 -15.53 -24.00
C ALA A 47 -22.85 -15.38 -23.06
N PRO A 48 -24.02 -15.96 -23.41
CA PRO A 48 -25.20 -16.01 -22.56
C PRO A 48 -24.94 -16.63 -21.17
N THR A 49 -25.69 -16.19 -20.16
CA THR A 49 -25.67 -16.77 -18.81
C THR A 49 -25.91 -18.28 -18.88
N GLY A 50 -24.97 -19.08 -18.38
CA GLY A 50 -25.00 -20.56 -18.44
C GLY A 50 -24.06 -21.17 -19.50
N SER A 51 -23.73 -20.44 -20.58
CA SER A 51 -22.82 -20.93 -21.64
C SER A 51 -21.35 -20.55 -21.42
N LYS A 52 -21.07 -19.60 -20.52
CA LYS A 52 -19.72 -19.14 -20.14
C LYS A 52 -18.78 -20.29 -19.76
N GLY A 53 -19.31 -21.33 -19.11
CA GLY A 53 -18.54 -22.52 -18.74
C GLY A 53 -18.09 -23.38 -19.92
N LEU A 54 -18.74 -23.29 -21.09
CA LEU A 54 -18.31 -24.00 -22.30
C LEU A 54 -17.07 -23.33 -22.91
N VAL A 55 -17.07 -21.99 -22.96
CA VAL A 55 -15.91 -21.19 -23.40
C VAL A 55 -14.69 -21.49 -22.53
N LEU A 56 -14.89 -21.50 -21.20
CA LEU A 56 -13.84 -21.84 -20.24
C LEU A 56 -13.27 -23.25 -20.44
N ARG A 57 -14.14 -24.25 -20.67
CA ARG A 57 -13.72 -25.64 -20.90
C ARG A 57 -12.98 -25.81 -22.22
N ARG A 58 -13.42 -25.15 -23.30
CA ARG A 58 -12.73 -25.17 -24.61
C ARG A 58 -11.31 -24.61 -24.51
N GLU A 59 -11.16 -23.52 -23.77
CA GLU A 59 -9.87 -22.82 -23.64
C GLU A 59 -8.97 -23.39 -22.53
N GLY A 60 -9.51 -24.28 -21.68
CA GLY A 60 -8.82 -24.88 -20.53
C GLY A 60 -8.57 -23.87 -19.40
N LEU A 61 -9.49 -22.93 -19.21
CA LEU A 61 -9.36 -21.81 -18.28
C LEU A 61 -10.29 -21.96 -17.08
N TYR A 62 -9.82 -21.52 -15.92
CA TYR A 62 -10.65 -21.37 -14.73
C TYR A 62 -11.27 -19.97 -14.64
N ASP A 63 -12.43 -19.87 -14.02
CA ASP A 63 -13.14 -18.59 -13.80
C ASP A 63 -12.29 -17.55 -13.06
N ALA A 64 -11.43 -18.00 -12.14
CA ALA A 64 -10.46 -17.14 -11.46
C ALA A 64 -9.47 -16.45 -12.42
N SER A 65 -9.12 -17.09 -13.55
CA SER A 65 -8.22 -16.51 -14.56
C SER A 65 -8.91 -15.38 -15.31
N VAL A 66 -10.17 -15.58 -15.71
CA VAL A 66 -10.98 -14.58 -16.40
C VAL A 66 -11.26 -13.37 -15.50
N LYS A 67 -11.65 -13.62 -14.24
CA LYS A 67 -11.81 -12.54 -13.24
C LYS A 67 -10.55 -11.72 -13.07
N ARG A 68 -9.39 -12.38 -12.94
CA ARG A 68 -8.09 -11.69 -12.84
C ARG A 68 -7.80 -10.85 -14.08
N TRP A 69 -8.06 -11.36 -15.28
CA TRP A 69 -7.82 -10.59 -16.50
C TRP A 69 -8.78 -9.41 -16.67
N ARG A 70 -10.03 -9.50 -16.20
CA ARG A 70 -10.94 -8.35 -16.13
C ARG A 70 -10.40 -7.23 -15.25
N THR A 71 -9.98 -7.56 -14.03
CA THR A 71 -9.36 -6.56 -13.14
C THR A 71 -8.09 -5.96 -13.75
N GLN A 72 -7.31 -6.76 -14.50
CA GLN A 72 -6.14 -6.25 -15.22
C GLN A 72 -6.51 -5.33 -16.39
N LEU A 73 -7.62 -5.60 -17.10
CA LEU A 73 -8.16 -4.72 -18.13
C LEU A 73 -8.64 -3.39 -17.54
N GLU A 74 -9.47 -3.45 -16.50
CA GLU A 74 -10.00 -2.27 -15.80
C GLU A 74 -8.87 -1.38 -15.25
N ALA A 75 -7.82 -2.00 -14.71
CA ALA A 75 -6.64 -1.29 -14.22
C ALA A 75 -5.67 -0.85 -15.35
N GLY A 76 -5.93 -1.17 -16.62
CA GLY A 76 -5.03 -0.87 -17.74
C GLY A 76 -3.67 -1.60 -17.69
N THR A 77 -3.58 -2.68 -16.90
CA THR A 77 -2.35 -3.46 -16.68
C THR A 77 -2.33 -4.80 -17.42
N LEU A 78 -3.32 -5.08 -18.27
CA LEU A 78 -3.37 -6.32 -19.04
C LEU A 78 -2.16 -6.41 -19.98
N GLY A 79 -1.24 -7.33 -19.67
CA GLY A 79 -0.02 -7.52 -20.46
C GLY A 79 1.19 -6.77 -19.97
N ARG A 80 1.04 -5.90 -18.98
CA ARG A 80 2.20 -5.37 -18.26
C ARG A 80 2.91 -6.55 -17.61
N VAL A 81 4.17 -6.78 -17.98
CA VAL A 81 5.04 -7.69 -17.23
C VAL A 81 4.90 -7.28 -15.78
N ASN A 82 4.46 -8.20 -14.92
CA ASN A 82 4.35 -7.94 -13.49
C ASN A 82 5.77 -7.61 -13.01
N THR A 83 6.14 -6.34 -13.04
CA THR A 83 7.17 -5.84 -12.15
C THR A 83 6.65 -6.24 -10.79
N PRO A 84 7.36 -7.09 -10.03
CA PRO A 84 6.86 -7.56 -8.75
C PRO A 84 6.45 -6.32 -7.98
N LYS A 85 5.14 -6.19 -7.70
CA LYS A 85 4.63 -5.12 -6.85
C LYS A 85 5.58 -5.10 -5.66
N PRO A 86 6.27 -3.98 -5.39
CA PRO A 86 7.28 -3.98 -4.35
C PRO A 86 6.58 -4.56 -3.13
N ARG A 87 7.04 -5.75 -2.70
CA ARG A 87 6.58 -6.35 -1.46
C ARG A 87 6.64 -5.21 -0.48
N ARG A 88 5.51 -4.81 0.12
CA ARG A 88 5.48 -3.71 1.10
C ARG A 88 6.67 -3.95 2.01
N GLY A 89 7.74 -3.19 1.78
CA GLY A 89 8.99 -3.40 2.49
C GLY A 89 8.66 -3.22 3.95
N LYS A 90 9.35 -3.93 4.84
CA LYS A 90 9.39 -3.49 6.24
C LYS A 90 9.69 -2.00 6.19
N LYS A 91 8.83 -1.18 6.82
CA LYS A 91 9.01 0.28 6.86
C LYS A 91 10.47 0.54 7.17
N THR A 92 11.10 1.46 6.42
CA THR A 92 12.47 1.84 6.75
C THR A 92 12.51 2.29 8.22
N PRO A 93 13.62 2.11 8.94
CA PRO A 93 13.70 2.50 10.34
C PRO A 93 13.30 3.98 10.55
N GLU A 94 13.57 4.83 9.55
CA GLU A 94 13.11 6.21 9.48
C GLU A 94 11.59 6.35 9.40
N GLN A 95 10.91 5.60 8.53
CA GLN A 95 9.44 5.59 8.44
C GLN A 95 8.77 5.06 9.71
N ALA A 96 9.43 4.15 10.44
CA ALA A 96 8.95 3.69 11.74
C ALA A 96 9.06 4.79 12.79
N ARG A 97 10.22 5.49 12.85
CA ARG A 97 10.42 6.63 13.76
C ARG A 97 9.46 7.78 13.47
N ILE A 98 9.23 8.13 12.21
CA ILE A 98 8.26 9.16 11.82
C ILE A 98 6.87 8.80 12.35
N ALA A 99 6.43 7.56 12.13
CA ALA A 99 5.11 7.11 12.61
C ALA A 99 5.00 7.07 14.14
N GLU A 100 6.09 6.83 14.86
CA GLU A 100 6.12 6.90 16.32
C GLU A 100 6.06 8.35 16.82
N LEU A 101 6.81 9.26 16.18
CA LEU A 101 6.81 10.69 16.50
C LEU A 101 5.44 11.32 16.23
N GLU A 102 4.81 11.01 15.09
CA GLU A 102 3.45 11.48 14.77
C GLU A 102 2.44 11.02 15.83
N LYS A 103 2.54 9.78 16.30
CA LYS A 103 1.69 9.27 17.38
C LYS A 103 1.96 9.97 18.71
N ALA A 104 3.21 10.29 19.02
CA ALA A 104 3.57 10.99 20.24
C ALA A 104 3.03 12.43 20.23
N LEU A 105 3.16 13.13 19.10
CA LEU A 105 2.58 14.47 18.90
C LEU A 105 1.06 14.45 19.07
N ALA A 106 0.37 13.55 18.38
CA ALA A 106 -1.09 13.44 18.49
C ALA A 106 -1.56 13.17 19.93
N LYS A 107 -0.80 12.38 20.71
CA LYS A 107 -1.10 12.15 22.13
C LYS A 107 -0.87 13.40 22.98
N ALA A 108 0.25 14.10 22.78
CA ALA A 108 0.56 15.32 23.52
C ALA A 108 -0.46 16.44 23.23
N GLU A 109 -0.89 16.59 21.98
CA GLU A 109 -1.97 17.51 21.58
C GLU A 109 -3.31 17.13 22.23
N ALA A 110 -3.66 15.85 22.26
CA ALA A 110 -4.87 15.40 22.93
C ALA A 110 -4.84 15.64 24.46
N GLU A 111 -3.67 15.53 25.09
CA GLU A 111 -3.50 15.80 26.52
C GLU A 111 -3.56 17.28 26.87
N SER A 112 -2.93 18.14 26.06
CA SER A 112 -3.02 19.60 26.23
C SER A 112 -4.47 20.07 26.08
N ALA A 113 -5.16 19.65 25.02
CA ALA A 113 -6.57 19.99 24.81
C ALA A 113 -7.48 19.54 25.97
N LYS A 114 -7.16 18.42 26.64
CA LYS A 114 -7.88 17.98 27.84
C LYS A 114 -7.59 18.86 29.06
N LYS A 115 -6.33 19.23 29.25
CA LYS A 115 -5.91 20.13 30.35
C LYS A 115 -6.55 21.50 30.21
N ASP A 116 -6.59 22.05 29.00
CA ASP A 116 -7.19 23.35 28.72
C ASP A 116 -8.68 23.36 29.04
N LYS A 117 -9.41 22.30 28.63
CA LYS A 117 -10.83 22.11 29.02
C LYS A 117 -11.01 22.01 30.53
N ALA A 118 -10.08 21.35 31.23
CA ALA A 118 -10.15 21.24 32.68
C ALA A 118 -9.86 22.58 33.38
N ILE A 119 -8.96 23.40 32.84
CA ILE A 119 -8.69 24.76 33.32
C ILE A 119 -9.93 25.62 33.11
N ALA A 120 -10.50 25.66 31.91
CA ALA A 120 -11.72 26.43 31.61
C ALA A 120 -12.86 26.09 32.58
N LYS A 121 -13.13 24.80 32.81
CA LYS A 121 -14.15 24.36 33.77
C LYS A 121 -13.86 24.80 35.21
N ARG A 122 -12.58 24.84 35.62
CA ARG A 122 -12.19 25.33 36.95
C ARG A 122 -12.35 26.84 37.06
N GLU A 123 -12.02 27.59 36.03
CA GLU A 123 -12.22 29.04 35.98
C GLU A 123 -13.70 29.40 36.09
N GLU A 124 -14.58 28.71 35.35
CA GLU A 124 -16.04 28.87 35.47
C GLU A 124 -16.53 28.58 36.90
N ALA A 125 -16.02 27.52 37.53
CA ALA A 125 -16.36 27.19 38.91
C ALA A 125 -15.89 28.27 39.90
N LEU A 126 -14.69 28.82 39.71
CA LEU A 126 -14.17 29.91 40.53
C LEU A 126 -15.01 31.19 40.33
N GLU A 127 -15.47 31.47 39.12
CA GLU A 127 -16.35 32.61 38.85
C GLU A 127 -17.69 32.48 39.60
N VAL A 128 -18.32 31.31 39.55
CA VAL A 128 -19.58 31.04 40.27
C VAL A 128 -19.38 31.16 41.79
N LEU A 129 -18.29 30.59 42.32
CA LEU A 129 -17.97 30.68 43.74
C LEU A 129 -17.70 32.12 44.17
N GLY A 130 -16.96 32.90 43.36
CA GLY A 130 -16.71 34.31 43.60
C GLY A 130 -18.00 35.14 43.69
N LYS A 131 -18.96 34.87 42.79
CA LYS A 131 -20.30 35.49 42.84
C LYS A 131 -21.07 35.10 44.10
N GLY A 132 -20.98 33.84 44.53
CA GLY A 132 -21.61 33.35 45.76
C GLY A 132 -21.04 34.02 47.02
N VAL A 133 -19.72 34.18 47.10
CA VAL A 133 -19.06 34.88 48.22
C VAL A 133 -19.50 36.34 48.27
N ALA A 134 -19.46 37.07 47.15
CA ALA A 134 -19.90 38.47 47.09
C ALA A 134 -21.39 38.64 47.49
N PHE A 135 -22.25 37.69 47.11
CA PHE A 135 -23.65 37.69 47.53
C PHE A 135 -23.81 37.51 49.04
N LEU A 136 -23.05 36.60 49.65
CA LEU A 136 -23.08 36.38 51.11
C LEU A 136 -22.55 37.59 51.88
N GLU A 137 -21.49 38.23 51.40
CA GLU A 137 -20.99 39.48 51.98
C GLU A 137 -22.03 40.60 51.94
N ALA A 138 -22.79 40.71 50.83
CA ALA A 138 -23.86 41.70 50.70
C ALA A 138 -25.01 41.45 51.68
N LEU A 139 -25.40 40.19 51.91
CA LEU A 139 -26.39 39.83 52.93
C LEU A 139 -25.89 40.13 54.34
N SER A 140 -24.66 39.72 54.66
CA SER A 140 -24.05 39.96 55.98
C SER A 140 -23.98 41.45 56.32
N LYS A 141 -23.67 42.31 55.35
CA LYS A 141 -23.58 43.77 55.56
C LYS A 141 -24.94 44.42 55.80
N LYS A 142 -26.01 43.82 55.30
CA LYS A 142 -27.39 44.32 55.47
C LYS A 142 -27.99 43.97 56.82
N ASP A 143 -27.57 42.85 57.42
CA ASP A 143 -28.08 42.35 58.70
C ASP A 143 -27.28 42.86 59.93
N GLN A 144 -26.30 43.75 59.72
CA GLN A 144 -25.58 44.44 60.79
C GLN A 144 -26.29 45.77 61.12
N PRO A 145 -26.71 46.01 62.38
CA PRO A 145 -27.53 47.16 62.77
C PRO A 145 -26.82 48.51 62.66
#